data_AF-A0A3C0N7E4-F1
#
_entry.id   AF-A0A3C0N7E4-F1
#
_cell.length_a   1.000
_cell.length_b   1.000
_cell.length_c   1.000
_cell.angle_alpha   90.00
_cell.angle_beta   90.00
_cell.angle_gamma   90.00
#
_symmetry.space_group_name_H-M   'P 1'
#
loop_
_entity.id
_entity.type
_entity.pdbx_description
1 polymer ?
#
loop_
_entity_poly.entity_id
_entity_poly.type
_entity_poly.pdbx_seq_one_letter_code
_entity_poly.pdbx_strand_id
1 'polypeptide(L)'
;MKLQDILAKDLKYTPEGIASDKELATQIQSRLITLELLDPPADGKFGPISSAALKEFQTLTKCNEVGQLGAATAKKLIEAKVEDLPTPQLKLGDDLASRIIKYMQLKGYEITQGVQKYNIVYVEGMNSNGTLNDNDPDSFNDRRMVIQILDGIPAIIGNWEATTQPGSYYTENPMNPEKGAAIIRLGQYKSWQVGVHYGSGSDPHEALVQAASITVYRDANQDSQRPGDKTDTGLFDINQHWGFDLPYNNVYYASAGCLVGRTRTGHREFMSLIKKDRRYQINRNYLYYTAVISGSDLIQQTGGSSSPLQLLKEGSSGPVVKQLQQRLQEKGFNPGSIDGVFGLGTKAAVRAFQKANGLEPDGMVGQQTWKALGMN
;
A
#
# COMPACT_ATOMS: atom_id res chain seq x y z
N MET A 1 -2.93 -38.91 16.32
CA MET A 1 -2.72 -39.71 15.07
C MET A 1 -1.82 -38.92 14.14
N LYS A 2 -0.93 -39.57 13.38
CA LYS A 2 -0.04 -38.87 12.44
C LYS A 2 -0.68 -38.74 11.07
N LEU A 3 -0.32 -37.68 10.34
CA LEU A 3 -0.79 -37.48 8.96
C LEU A 3 -0.41 -38.67 8.04
N GLN A 4 0.73 -39.31 8.32
CA GLN A 4 1.21 -40.51 7.64
C GLN A 4 0.31 -41.74 7.90
N ASP A 5 -0.35 -41.83 9.06
CA ASP A 5 -1.22 -42.95 9.39
C ASP A 5 -2.50 -42.94 8.54
N ILE A 6 -2.96 -41.74 8.13
CA ILE A 6 -4.11 -41.56 7.25
C ILE A 6 -3.83 -42.16 5.86
N LEU A 7 -2.60 -42.02 5.36
CA LEU A 7 -2.17 -42.62 4.10
C LEU A 7 -2.15 -44.15 4.16
N ALA A 8 -1.66 -44.69 5.27
CA ALA A 8 -1.51 -46.13 5.42
C ALA A 8 -2.84 -46.88 5.63
N LYS A 9 -3.87 -46.18 6.14
CA LYS A 9 -5.13 -46.79 6.60
C LYS A 9 -6.38 -46.35 5.82
N ASP A 10 -6.23 -45.53 4.77
CA ASP A 10 -7.33 -44.96 3.96
C ASP A 10 -8.45 -44.33 4.79
N LEU A 11 -8.06 -43.65 5.87
CA LEU A 11 -9.00 -43.00 6.79
C LEU A 11 -9.50 -41.67 6.23
N LYS A 12 -10.73 -41.29 6.59
CA LYS A 12 -11.33 -40.00 6.25
C LYS A 12 -11.78 -39.27 7.50
N TYR A 13 -11.42 -38.00 7.60
CA TYR A 13 -11.77 -37.13 8.71
C TYR A 13 -12.57 -35.91 8.23
N THR A 14 -13.67 -35.61 8.93
CA THR A 14 -14.33 -34.30 8.82
C THR A 14 -13.53 -33.25 9.61
N PRO A 15 -13.80 -31.94 9.44
CA PRO A 15 -13.17 -30.91 10.27
C PRO A 15 -13.34 -31.15 11.77
N GLU A 16 -14.50 -31.65 12.21
CA GLU A 16 -14.78 -31.99 13.60
C GLU A 16 -13.96 -33.19 14.07
N GLY A 17 -13.76 -34.17 13.18
CA GLY A 17 -12.88 -35.31 13.43
C GLY A 17 -11.41 -34.93 13.52
N ILE A 18 -10.97 -33.91 12.79
CA ILE A 18 -9.62 -33.34 12.94
C ILE A 18 -9.54 -32.59 14.28
N ALA A 19 -10.55 -31.80 14.61
CA ALA A 19 -10.58 -31.00 15.85
C ALA A 19 -10.57 -31.84 17.13
N SER A 20 -11.04 -33.09 17.08
CA SER A 20 -10.99 -34.02 18.21
C SER A 20 -9.63 -34.70 18.41
N ASP A 21 -8.71 -34.61 17.44
CA ASP A 21 -7.33 -35.11 17.55
C ASP A 21 -6.34 -33.93 17.51
N LYS A 22 -5.94 -33.47 18.70
CA LYS A 22 -5.02 -32.33 18.87
C LYS A 22 -3.69 -32.52 18.12
N GLU A 23 -3.16 -33.73 18.10
CA GLU A 23 -1.88 -34.02 17.47
C GLU A 23 -1.99 -33.94 15.93
N LEU A 24 -3.06 -34.50 15.38
CA LEU A 24 -3.37 -34.42 13.95
C LEU A 24 -3.63 -32.97 13.53
N ALA A 25 -4.44 -32.24 14.31
CA ALA A 25 -4.72 -30.83 14.09
C ALA A 25 -3.44 -29.99 14.05
N THR A 26 -2.54 -30.18 15.02
CA THR A 26 -1.26 -29.46 15.12
C THR A 26 -0.36 -29.76 13.91
N GLN A 27 -0.31 -31.00 13.44
CA GLN A 27 0.45 -31.39 12.25
C GLN A 27 -0.08 -30.70 10.99
N ILE A 28 -1.40 -30.71 10.78
CA ILE A 28 -2.02 -30.06 9.61
C ILE A 28 -1.77 -28.56 9.66
N GLN A 29 -1.99 -27.92 10.80
CA GLN A 29 -1.69 -26.49 10.98
C GLN A 29 -0.23 -26.19 10.68
N SER A 30 0.72 -27.00 11.18
CA SER A 30 2.16 -26.81 10.92
C SER A 30 2.50 -26.88 9.43
N ARG A 31 1.86 -27.81 8.69
CA ARG A 31 2.01 -27.90 7.23
C ARG A 31 1.41 -26.68 6.53
N LEU A 32 0.20 -26.27 6.89
CA LEU A 32 -0.44 -25.09 6.31
C LEU A 32 0.33 -23.79 6.61
N ILE A 33 0.95 -23.68 7.78
CA ILE A 33 1.84 -22.56 8.13
C ILE A 33 3.11 -22.59 7.26
N THR A 34 3.73 -23.75 7.10
CA THR A 34 4.92 -23.91 6.22
C THR A 34 4.60 -23.56 4.76
N LEU A 35 3.36 -23.79 4.35
CA LEU A 35 2.84 -23.48 3.03
C LEU A 35 2.28 -22.06 2.90
N GLU A 36 2.41 -21.23 3.94
CA GLU A 36 1.95 -19.83 3.98
C GLU A 36 0.43 -19.66 3.79
N LEU A 37 -0.35 -20.72 4.06
CA LEU A 37 -1.81 -20.74 3.98
C LEU A 37 -2.48 -20.52 5.34
N LEU A 38 -1.72 -20.52 6.43
CA LEU A 38 -2.19 -20.31 7.79
C LEU A 38 -1.15 -19.54 8.61
N ASP A 39 -1.59 -18.59 9.43
CA ASP A 39 -0.71 -17.88 10.36
C ASP A 39 -0.34 -18.75 11.57
N PRO A 40 0.90 -18.66 12.11
CA PRO A 40 1.26 -19.33 13.36
C PRO A 40 0.48 -18.77 14.57
N PRO A 41 0.34 -19.54 15.67
CA PRO A 41 0.95 -20.85 15.93
C PRO A 41 0.07 -22.05 15.53
N ALA A 42 0.69 -23.22 15.38
CA ALA A 42 -0.02 -24.50 15.35
C ALA A 42 -0.42 -24.89 16.78
N ASP A 43 -1.60 -24.48 17.22
CA ASP A 43 -2.09 -24.65 18.59
C ASP A 43 -2.90 -25.93 18.84
N GLY A 44 -3.14 -26.71 17.78
CA GLY A 44 -3.96 -27.92 17.77
C GLY A 44 -5.46 -27.64 17.84
N LYS A 45 -5.90 -26.38 17.79
CA LYS A 45 -7.32 -26.00 17.79
C LYS A 45 -7.80 -25.89 16.34
N PHE A 46 -8.31 -26.99 15.79
CA PHE A 46 -8.76 -27.04 14.41
C PHE A 46 -10.14 -26.39 14.22
N GLY A 47 -10.17 -25.06 14.21
CA GLY A 47 -11.38 -24.27 14.05
C GLY A 47 -11.70 -23.86 12.60
N PRO A 48 -12.59 -22.86 12.42
CA PRO A 48 -12.93 -22.32 11.10
C PRO A 48 -11.72 -21.78 10.32
N ILE A 49 -10.72 -21.21 11.00
CA ILE A 49 -9.49 -20.68 10.39
C ILE A 49 -8.69 -21.81 9.74
N SER A 50 -8.35 -22.84 10.50
CA SER A 50 -7.60 -24.00 9.99
C SER A 50 -8.40 -24.78 8.93
N SER A 51 -9.73 -24.86 9.08
CA SER A 51 -10.61 -25.48 8.09
C SER A 51 -10.64 -24.72 6.77
N ALA A 52 -10.66 -23.38 6.81
CA ALA A 52 -10.62 -22.56 5.61
C ALA A 52 -9.26 -22.68 4.89
N ALA A 53 -8.15 -22.65 5.64
CA ALA A 53 -6.81 -22.84 5.10
C ALA A 53 -6.65 -24.23 4.44
N LEU A 54 -7.20 -25.29 5.06
CA LEU A 54 -7.20 -26.62 4.46
C LEU A 54 -8.00 -26.68 3.14
N LYS A 55 -9.18 -26.05 3.10
CA LYS A 55 -10.00 -25.97 1.86
C LYS A 55 -9.30 -25.18 0.76
N GLU A 56 -8.61 -24.10 1.12
CA GLU A 56 -7.80 -23.32 0.19
C GLU A 56 -6.66 -24.17 -0.39
N PHE A 57 -5.90 -24.87 0.46
CA PHE A 57 -4.88 -25.83 0.04
C PHE A 57 -5.43 -26.88 -0.95
N GLN A 58 -6.58 -27.47 -0.63
CA GLN A 58 -7.22 -28.48 -1.48
C GLN A 58 -7.65 -27.91 -2.83
N THR A 59 -8.14 -26.68 -2.85
CA THR A 59 -8.55 -26.01 -4.08
C THR A 59 -7.33 -25.70 -4.96
N LEU A 60 -6.28 -25.12 -4.38
CA LEU A 60 -5.02 -24.82 -5.07
C LEU A 60 -4.38 -26.08 -5.66
N THR A 61 -4.33 -27.15 -4.88
CA THR A 61 -3.72 -28.40 -5.31
C THR A 61 -4.65 -29.31 -6.13
N LYS A 62 -5.89 -28.88 -6.41
CA LYS A 62 -6.91 -29.67 -7.12
C LYS A 62 -7.14 -31.05 -6.46
N CYS A 63 -7.35 -31.06 -5.15
CA CYS A 63 -7.78 -32.24 -4.41
C CYS A 63 -9.28 -32.47 -4.58
N ASN A 64 -9.67 -33.71 -4.88
CA ASN A 64 -11.08 -34.12 -4.99
C ASN A 64 -11.72 -34.44 -3.60
N GLU A 65 -11.22 -33.82 -2.53
CA GLU A 65 -11.62 -34.08 -1.14
C GLU A 65 -11.94 -32.77 -0.39
N VAL A 66 -12.43 -31.74 -1.09
CA VAL A 66 -12.61 -30.40 -0.52
C VAL A 66 -13.47 -30.44 0.75
N GLY A 67 -12.90 -30.00 1.87
CA GLY A 67 -13.56 -29.94 3.18
C GLY A 67 -13.46 -31.19 4.04
N GLN A 68 -12.79 -32.25 3.58
CA GLN A 68 -12.47 -33.45 4.37
C GLN A 68 -10.99 -33.78 4.24
N LEU A 69 -10.42 -34.49 5.21
CA LEU A 69 -9.05 -35.00 5.11
C LEU A 69 -9.10 -36.49 4.81
N GLY A 70 -8.77 -36.87 3.58
CA GLY A 70 -8.52 -38.25 3.17
C GLY A 70 -7.07 -38.47 2.73
N ALA A 71 -6.79 -39.65 2.18
CA ALA A 71 -5.45 -40.04 1.76
C ALA A 71 -4.87 -39.10 0.69
N ALA A 72 -5.69 -38.60 -0.26
CA ALA A 72 -5.20 -37.72 -1.32
C ALA A 72 -4.74 -36.35 -0.77
N THR A 73 -5.53 -35.77 0.14
CA THR A 73 -5.17 -34.52 0.82
C THR A 73 -3.98 -34.70 1.73
N ALA A 74 -3.94 -35.78 2.53
CA ALA A 74 -2.83 -36.07 3.43
C ALA A 74 -1.51 -36.20 2.66
N LYS A 75 -1.52 -36.90 1.52
CA LYS A 75 -0.32 -37.10 0.68
C LYS A 75 0.24 -35.76 0.22
N LYS A 76 -0.62 -34.94 -0.37
CA LYS A 76 -0.23 -33.62 -0.87
C LYS A 76 0.21 -32.68 0.25
N LEU A 77 -0.42 -32.71 1.43
CA LEU A 77 0.03 -31.91 2.58
C LEU A 77 1.45 -32.27 3.02
N ILE A 78 1.81 -33.55 2.99
CA ILE A 78 3.16 -34.03 3.33
C ILE A 78 4.17 -33.60 2.26
N GLU A 79 3.83 -33.78 0.99
CA GLU A 79 4.77 -33.63 -0.13
C GLU A 79 4.92 -32.18 -0.60
N ALA A 80 3.87 -31.36 -0.48
CA ALA A 80 3.85 -30.01 -1.04
C ALA A 80 4.92 -29.13 -0.40
N LYS A 81 5.56 -28.33 -1.25
CA LYS A 81 6.34 -27.17 -0.88
C LYS A 81 5.60 -25.91 -1.31
N VAL A 82 5.98 -24.76 -0.75
CA VAL A 82 5.35 -23.48 -1.08
C VAL A 82 5.49 -23.17 -2.59
N GLU A 83 6.63 -23.53 -3.18
CA GLU A 83 6.93 -23.39 -4.62
C GLU A 83 6.04 -24.25 -5.54
N ASP A 84 5.41 -25.30 -5.01
CA ASP A 84 4.51 -26.18 -5.77
C ASP A 84 3.05 -25.66 -5.78
N LEU A 85 2.72 -24.71 -4.89
CA LEU A 85 1.38 -24.15 -4.83
C LEU A 85 1.17 -23.20 -6.01
N PRO A 86 0.10 -23.37 -6.81
CA PRO A 86 -0.17 -22.47 -7.92
C PRO A 86 -0.53 -21.08 -7.38
N THR A 87 0.43 -20.17 -7.42
CA THR A 87 0.15 -18.74 -7.30
C THR A 87 -0.33 -18.26 -8.67
N PRO A 88 -1.52 -17.66 -8.80
CA PRO A 88 -1.91 -17.06 -10.07
C PRO A 88 -0.82 -16.09 -10.52
N GLN A 89 -0.28 -16.31 -11.72
CA GLN A 89 0.75 -15.43 -12.26
C GLN A 89 0.18 -14.01 -12.36
N LEU A 90 0.93 -13.04 -11.84
CA LEU A 90 0.55 -11.64 -11.92
C LEU A 90 0.58 -11.18 -13.39
N LYS A 91 -0.53 -10.60 -13.83
CA LYS A 91 -0.76 -10.04 -15.15
C LYS A 91 -0.72 -8.52 -15.03
N LEU A 92 0.49 -7.99 -14.97
CA LEU A 92 0.73 -6.57 -14.72
C LEU A 92 0.69 -5.78 -16.03
N GLY A 93 -0.14 -4.75 -16.08
CA GLY A 93 -0.16 -3.75 -17.15
C GLY A 93 0.61 -2.47 -16.77
N ASP A 94 0.30 -1.38 -17.47
CA ASP A 94 0.93 -0.07 -17.26
C ASP A 94 0.16 0.86 -16.31
N ASP A 95 -0.99 0.43 -15.80
CA ASP A 95 -1.81 1.19 -14.86
C ASP A 95 -1.15 1.29 -13.47
N LEU A 96 -1.65 2.21 -12.64
CA LEU A 96 -1.07 2.47 -11.32
C LEU A 96 -1.12 1.25 -10.38
N ALA A 97 -2.19 0.44 -10.41
CA ALA A 97 -2.30 -0.73 -9.57
C ALA A 97 -1.22 -1.75 -9.97
N SER A 98 -1.06 -1.99 -11.27
CA SER A 98 -0.02 -2.86 -11.82
C SER A 98 1.39 -2.38 -11.47
N ARG A 99 1.66 -1.07 -11.55
CA ARG A 99 2.96 -0.50 -11.14
C ARG A 99 3.22 -0.69 -9.65
N ILE A 100 2.25 -0.40 -8.79
CA ILE A 100 2.40 -0.61 -7.33
C ILE A 100 2.72 -2.08 -7.04
N ILE A 101 1.98 -3.02 -7.63
CA ILE A 101 2.24 -4.45 -7.42
C ILE A 101 3.61 -4.88 -8.00
N LYS A 102 4.01 -4.36 -9.17
CA LYS A 102 5.36 -4.59 -9.71
C LYS A 102 6.45 -4.11 -8.75
N TYR A 103 6.28 -2.92 -8.17
CA TYR A 103 7.22 -2.39 -7.17
C TYR A 103 7.27 -3.27 -5.92
N MET A 104 6.11 -3.68 -5.41
CA MET A 104 6.03 -4.60 -4.28
C MET A 104 6.77 -5.92 -4.57
N GLN A 105 6.66 -6.47 -5.79
CA GLN A 105 7.41 -7.66 -6.21
C GLN A 105 8.92 -7.39 -6.21
N LEU A 106 9.36 -6.27 -6.78
CA LEU A 106 10.78 -5.88 -6.83
C LEU A 106 11.39 -5.71 -5.44
N LYS A 107 10.60 -5.25 -4.46
CA LYS A 107 11.04 -5.10 -3.06
C LYS A 107 10.87 -6.36 -2.21
N GLY A 108 10.35 -7.46 -2.77
CA GLY A 108 10.10 -8.70 -2.04
C GLY A 108 9.02 -8.56 -0.96
N TYR A 109 8.05 -7.68 -1.16
CA TYR A 109 6.93 -7.50 -0.25
C TYR A 109 5.89 -8.60 -0.43
N GLU A 110 5.16 -8.90 0.65
CA GLU A 110 4.03 -9.81 0.65
C GLU A 110 2.92 -9.26 -0.27
N ILE A 111 2.48 -10.07 -1.23
CA ILE A 111 1.42 -9.73 -2.18
C ILE A 111 0.35 -10.79 -2.11
N THR A 112 -0.82 -10.38 -1.65
CA THR A 112 -1.96 -11.28 -1.50
C THR A 112 -2.91 -11.17 -2.69
N GLN A 113 -3.40 -12.31 -3.17
CA GLN A 113 -4.31 -12.41 -4.31
C GLN A 113 -5.60 -13.13 -3.90
N GLY A 114 -6.70 -12.82 -4.59
CA GLY A 114 -7.98 -13.52 -4.46
C GLY A 114 -9.16 -12.62 -4.07
N VAL A 115 -10.34 -13.24 -4.03
CA VAL A 115 -11.59 -12.56 -3.67
C VAL A 115 -11.52 -12.05 -2.23
N GLN A 116 -11.64 -10.74 -2.05
CA GLN A 116 -11.59 -10.04 -0.77
C GLN A 116 -10.34 -10.38 0.05
N LYS A 117 -9.19 -10.48 -0.64
CA LYS A 117 -7.86 -10.46 -0.03
C LYS A 117 -7.19 -9.18 -0.49
N TYR A 118 -7.05 -8.22 0.42
CA TYR A 118 -6.67 -6.85 0.10
C TYR A 118 -5.21 -6.54 0.45
N ASN A 119 -4.60 -5.68 -0.35
CA ASN A 119 -3.27 -5.11 -0.11
C ASN A 119 -3.45 -3.63 0.22
N ILE A 120 -3.04 -3.21 1.42
CA ILE A 120 -3.11 -1.80 1.85
C ILE A 120 -1.78 -1.15 1.53
N VAL A 121 -1.81 -0.03 0.80
CA VAL A 121 -0.62 0.68 0.35
C VAL A 121 -0.79 2.17 0.60
N TYR A 122 0.19 2.79 1.25
CA TYR A 122 0.37 4.23 1.26
C TYR A 122 1.47 4.60 0.29
N VAL A 123 1.18 5.54 -0.60
CA VAL A 123 2.15 6.09 -1.55
C VAL A 123 2.37 7.55 -1.21
N GLU A 124 3.59 7.84 -0.76
CA GLU A 124 4.03 9.18 -0.40
C GLU A 124 4.26 10.05 -1.65
N GLY A 125 3.82 11.31 -1.61
CA GLY A 125 4.04 12.30 -2.67
C GLY A 125 3.32 12.00 -3.97
N MET A 126 2.08 11.49 -3.92
CA MET A 126 1.34 11.05 -5.11
C MET A 126 -0.09 11.59 -5.17
N ASN A 127 -0.50 12.01 -6.37
CA ASN A 127 -1.87 12.42 -6.65
C ASN A 127 -2.79 11.23 -6.96
N SER A 128 -4.10 11.46 -6.94
CA SER A 128 -5.12 10.41 -7.19
C SER A 128 -5.01 9.77 -8.57
N ASN A 129 -4.45 10.47 -9.56
CA ASN A 129 -4.21 10.00 -10.93
C ASN A 129 -2.86 9.24 -11.09
N GLY A 130 -2.07 9.09 -10.02
CA GLY A 130 -0.79 8.40 -10.04
C GLY A 130 0.42 9.26 -10.45
N THR A 131 0.26 10.57 -10.67
CA THR A 131 1.41 11.47 -10.86
C THR A 131 1.99 11.92 -9.53
N LEU A 132 3.27 12.30 -9.54
CA LEU A 132 3.92 12.88 -8.35
C LEU A 132 3.37 14.28 -8.04
N ASN A 133 3.54 14.69 -6.78
CA ASN A 133 3.39 16.06 -6.32
C ASN A 133 4.64 16.48 -5.52
N ASP A 134 4.64 17.70 -4.98
CA ASP A 134 5.80 18.30 -4.32
C ASP A 134 6.15 17.65 -2.97
N ASN A 135 5.30 16.74 -2.47
CA ASN A 135 5.47 16.06 -1.18
C ASN A 135 5.69 17.03 -0.01
N ASP A 136 4.99 18.17 -0.05
CA ASP A 136 4.99 19.17 1.01
C ASP A 136 4.72 18.55 2.40
N PRO A 137 5.47 18.95 3.44
CA PRO A 137 5.18 18.56 4.80
C PRO A 137 3.82 19.13 5.25
N ASP A 138 3.28 18.57 6.33
CA ASP A 138 2.01 19.01 6.94
C ASP A 138 0.80 19.00 6.00
N SER A 139 0.82 18.15 4.96
CA SER A 139 -0.23 18.05 3.94
C SER A 139 -0.76 16.63 3.76
N PHE A 140 -2.01 16.50 3.35
CA PHE A 140 -2.66 15.24 2.96
C PHE A 140 -2.43 14.92 1.47
N ASN A 141 -1.17 15.01 1.06
CA ASN A 141 -0.69 14.86 -0.33
C ASN A 141 -0.22 13.43 -0.67
N ASP A 142 -0.42 12.48 0.23
CA ASP A 142 -0.18 11.07 0.02
C ASP A 142 -1.48 10.35 -0.35
N ARG A 143 -1.35 9.11 -0.81
CA ARG A 143 -2.50 8.25 -1.11
C ARG A 143 -2.56 7.05 -0.20
N ARG A 144 -3.70 6.84 0.46
CA ARG A 144 -4.08 5.55 1.03
C ARG A 144 -4.87 4.77 -0.02
N MET A 145 -4.35 3.62 -0.44
CA MET A 145 -4.98 2.76 -1.42
C MET A 145 -5.23 1.36 -0.90
N VAL A 146 -6.28 0.74 -1.43
CA VAL A 146 -6.59 -0.68 -1.24
C VAL A 146 -6.63 -1.34 -2.61
N ILE A 147 -5.76 -2.34 -2.81
CA ILE A 147 -5.63 -3.08 -4.07
C ILE A 147 -6.14 -4.51 -3.86
N GLN A 148 -6.99 -4.97 -4.77
CA GLN A 148 -7.39 -6.36 -4.88
C GLN A 148 -6.84 -6.95 -6.17
N ILE A 149 -6.38 -8.20 -6.11
CA ILE A 149 -5.85 -8.91 -7.27
C ILE A 149 -6.74 -10.10 -7.56
N LEU A 150 -7.37 -10.12 -8.74
CA LEU A 150 -8.24 -11.20 -9.19
C LEU A 150 -7.66 -11.80 -10.47
N ASP A 151 -7.48 -13.12 -10.50
CA ASP A 151 -6.93 -13.85 -11.65
C ASP A 151 -5.60 -13.27 -12.17
N GLY A 152 -4.77 -12.78 -11.24
CA GLY A 152 -3.49 -12.12 -11.50
C GLY A 152 -3.57 -10.63 -11.84
N ILE A 153 -4.77 -10.06 -12.01
CA ILE A 153 -4.99 -8.67 -12.45
C ILE A 153 -5.23 -7.78 -11.23
N PRO A 154 -4.35 -6.81 -10.93
CA PRO A 154 -4.53 -5.88 -9.83
C PRO A 154 -5.53 -4.76 -10.19
N ALA A 155 -6.33 -4.35 -9.21
CA ALA A 155 -7.22 -3.20 -9.32
C ALA A 155 -7.24 -2.40 -8.01
N ILE A 156 -7.09 -1.08 -8.11
CA ILE A 156 -7.33 -0.17 -6.98
C ILE A 156 -8.84 -0.08 -6.76
N ILE A 157 -9.30 -0.57 -5.61
CA ILE A 157 -10.72 -0.59 -5.22
C ILE A 157 -11.06 0.42 -4.12
N GLY A 158 -10.06 1.16 -3.66
CA GLY A 158 -10.19 2.28 -2.72
C GLY A 158 -8.98 3.19 -2.83
N ASN A 159 -9.19 4.51 -2.84
CA ASN A 159 -8.13 5.50 -3.03
C ASN A 159 -8.51 6.83 -2.36
N TRP A 160 -7.86 7.16 -1.24
CA TRP A 160 -8.18 8.35 -0.44
C TRP A 160 -6.95 9.23 -0.21
N GLU A 161 -7.19 10.53 -0.01
CA GLU A 161 -6.19 11.48 0.48
C GLU A 161 -5.70 11.05 1.86
N ALA A 162 -4.39 11.09 2.06
CA ALA A 162 -3.76 10.67 3.29
C ALA A 162 -2.45 11.42 3.53
N THR A 163 -1.85 11.18 4.68
CA THR A 163 -0.46 11.54 4.98
C THR A 163 0.23 10.35 5.67
N THR A 164 1.52 10.21 5.38
CA THR A 164 2.46 9.27 5.99
C THR A 164 3.44 9.97 6.93
N GLN A 165 3.29 11.30 7.08
CA GLN A 165 4.15 12.16 7.86
C GLN A 165 3.47 12.64 9.15
N PRO A 166 4.24 13.07 10.16
CA PRO A 166 3.71 13.84 11.27
C PRO A 166 3.14 15.17 10.76
N GLY A 167 2.13 15.69 11.46
CA GLY A 167 1.68 17.05 11.24
C GLY A 167 2.55 18.06 12.00
N SER A 168 2.47 19.33 11.61
CA SER A 168 3.33 20.42 12.10
C SER A 168 3.42 20.47 13.63
N TYR A 169 2.29 20.27 14.34
CA TYR A 169 2.27 20.25 15.80
C TYR A 169 3.24 19.22 16.39
N TYR A 170 3.25 17.99 15.86
CA TYR A 170 4.08 16.90 16.39
C TYR A 170 5.50 16.90 15.82
N THR A 171 5.73 17.55 14.69
CA THR A 171 7.09 17.87 14.23
C THR A 171 7.75 18.83 15.22
N GLU A 172 7.05 19.89 15.62
CA GLU A 172 7.54 20.88 16.58
C GLU A 172 7.52 20.39 18.04
N ASN A 173 6.52 19.58 18.41
CA ASN A 173 6.28 19.08 19.76
C ASN A 173 6.17 17.55 19.75
N PRO A 174 7.27 16.82 19.46
CA PRO A 174 7.22 15.38 19.28
C PRO A 174 6.92 14.66 20.59
N MET A 175 6.22 13.53 20.49
CA MET A 175 5.92 12.63 21.62
C MET A 175 7.17 12.14 22.36
N ASN A 176 8.34 12.18 21.69
CA ASN A 176 9.64 11.96 22.31
C ASN A 176 10.56 13.15 21.99
N PRO A 177 10.64 14.19 22.85
CA PRO A 177 11.44 15.38 22.62
C PRO A 177 12.93 15.14 22.41
N GLU A 178 13.50 14.10 23.03
CA GLU A 178 14.92 13.77 22.90
C GLU A 178 15.26 13.12 21.55
N LYS A 179 14.27 12.44 20.94
CA LYS A 179 14.47 11.71 19.69
C LYS A 179 13.90 12.46 18.47
N GLY A 180 12.86 13.26 18.63
CA GLY A 180 12.16 13.87 17.50
C GLY A 180 10.90 13.12 17.06
N ALA A 181 10.24 13.64 16.03
CA ALA A 181 8.98 13.11 15.53
C ALA A 181 9.18 11.72 14.89
N ALA A 182 8.17 10.86 14.98
CA ALA A 182 8.24 9.55 14.34
C ALA A 182 7.79 9.65 12.87
N ILE A 183 8.64 9.19 11.95
CA ILE A 183 8.29 9.04 10.54
C ILE A 183 8.47 7.57 10.17
N ILE A 184 7.42 6.88 9.72
CA ILE A 184 7.53 5.45 9.39
C ILE A 184 8.61 5.25 8.32
N ARG A 185 9.54 4.32 8.56
CA ARG A 185 10.53 3.92 7.56
C ARG A 185 9.80 3.23 6.41
N LEU A 186 10.06 3.69 5.19
CA LEU A 186 9.52 3.06 3.98
C LEU A 186 9.79 1.55 3.97
N GLY A 187 8.77 0.77 3.67
CA GLY A 187 8.77 -0.67 3.95
C GLY A 187 7.39 -1.28 3.87
N GLN A 188 7.28 -2.55 4.25
CA GLN A 188 6.01 -3.21 4.50
C GLN A 188 6.02 -3.83 5.90
N TYR A 189 4.92 -3.68 6.63
CA TYR A 189 4.80 -4.17 8.00
C TYR A 189 3.48 -4.92 8.19
N LYS A 190 3.52 -6.07 8.87
CA LYS A 190 2.33 -6.83 9.33
C LYS A 190 1.96 -6.40 10.75
N SER A 191 1.53 -5.16 10.90
CA SER A 191 1.57 -4.52 12.22
C SER A 191 0.27 -3.87 12.69
N TRP A 192 -0.83 -3.98 11.95
CA TRP A 192 -2.09 -3.35 12.33
C TRP A 192 -3.27 -4.30 12.36
N GLN A 193 -4.17 -4.13 13.32
CA GLN A 193 -5.43 -4.88 13.45
C GLN A 193 -6.62 -3.93 13.58
N VAL A 194 -7.83 -4.40 13.32
CA VAL A 194 -9.03 -3.60 13.59
C VAL A 194 -9.14 -3.35 15.10
N GLY A 195 -9.31 -2.08 15.49
CA GLY A 195 -9.46 -1.67 16.88
C GLY A 195 -10.05 -0.27 16.98
N VAL A 196 -9.86 0.37 18.13
CA VAL A 196 -10.33 1.74 18.39
C VAL A 196 -9.13 2.65 18.60
N HIS A 197 -9.05 3.72 17.81
CA HIS A 197 -8.15 4.84 18.06
C HIS A 197 -8.84 5.81 19.01
N TYR A 198 -8.20 6.10 20.14
CA TYR A 198 -8.74 7.01 21.17
C TYR A 198 -8.22 8.44 21.06
N GLY A 199 -7.12 8.66 20.33
CA GLY A 199 -6.46 9.96 20.19
C GLY A 199 -6.14 10.63 21.53
N SER A 200 -5.99 11.95 21.52
CA SER A 200 -5.88 12.80 22.73
C SER A 200 -7.21 13.04 23.46
N GLY A 201 -8.25 12.25 23.19
CA GLY A 201 -9.41 12.09 24.08
C GLY A 201 -10.77 12.67 23.66
N SER A 202 -10.96 13.17 22.44
CA SER A 202 -12.24 13.83 22.05
C SER A 202 -13.06 13.15 20.95
N ASP A 203 -12.55 12.12 20.27
CA ASP A 203 -13.27 11.45 19.17
C ASP A 203 -12.83 9.98 18.99
N PRO A 204 -13.17 9.05 19.91
CA PRO A 204 -12.81 7.64 19.75
C PRO A 204 -13.48 7.01 18.53
N HIS A 205 -12.72 6.30 17.70
CA HIS A 205 -13.24 5.72 16.47
C HIS A 205 -12.56 4.44 16.03
N GLU A 206 -13.28 3.65 15.24
CA GLU A 206 -12.74 2.43 14.63
C GLU A 206 -11.58 2.80 13.69
N ALA A 207 -10.46 2.08 13.81
CA ALA A 207 -9.22 2.32 13.09
C ALA A 207 -8.45 1.01 12.91
N LEU A 208 -7.37 1.05 12.13
CA LEU A 208 -6.34 0.00 12.16
C LEU A 208 -5.31 0.38 13.22
N VAL A 209 -5.34 -0.28 14.38
CA VAL A 209 -4.46 0.02 15.51
C VAL A 209 -3.17 -0.77 15.47
N GLN A 210 -2.05 -0.16 15.89
CA GLN A 210 -0.78 -0.84 15.94
C GLN A 210 -0.83 -2.02 16.92
N ALA A 211 -0.39 -3.19 16.46
CA ALA A 211 -0.37 -4.43 17.24
C ALA A 211 0.94 -5.22 17.10
N ALA A 212 1.82 -4.83 16.19
CA ALA A 212 3.19 -5.32 16.14
C ALA A 212 4.19 -4.19 15.87
N SER A 213 5.47 -4.48 16.09
CA SER A 213 6.54 -3.47 15.95
C SER A 213 6.64 -2.96 14.52
N ILE A 214 6.96 -1.68 14.38
CA ILE A 214 7.37 -1.06 13.12
C ILE A 214 8.71 -0.35 13.32
N THR A 215 9.37 0.03 12.24
CA THR A 215 10.56 0.89 12.31
C THR A 215 10.20 2.31 11.86
N VAL A 216 10.67 3.30 12.61
CA VAL A 216 10.51 4.72 12.31
C VAL A 216 11.87 5.39 12.25
N TYR A 217 11.99 6.44 11.45
CA TYR A 217 12.98 7.48 11.63
C TYR A 217 12.52 8.45 12.71
N ARG A 218 13.49 9.07 13.37
CA ARG A 218 13.31 10.01 14.47
C ARG A 218 13.84 11.37 14.02
N ASP A 219 12.90 12.20 13.55
CA ASP A 219 13.13 13.51 12.96
C ASP A 219 13.42 14.53 14.06
N ALA A 220 14.69 14.56 14.50
CA ALA A 220 15.17 15.45 15.56
C ALA A 220 15.51 16.85 15.04
N ASN A 221 15.79 16.98 13.75
CA ASN A 221 16.15 18.24 13.08
C ASN A 221 14.94 18.94 12.44
N GLN A 222 13.75 18.33 12.50
CA GLN A 222 12.47 18.88 12.05
C GLN A 222 12.43 19.21 10.56
N ASP A 223 13.18 18.48 9.74
CA ASP A 223 13.23 18.71 8.29
C ASP A 223 12.24 17.81 7.51
N SER A 224 11.52 16.93 8.22
CA SER A 224 10.59 15.95 7.65
C SER A 224 11.23 14.98 6.65
N GLN A 225 12.56 14.88 6.63
CA GLN A 225 13.31 13.98 5.77
C GLN A 225 13.70 12.72 6.54
N ARG A 226 13.64 11.57 5.86
CA ARG A 226 14.11 10.30 6.44
C ARG A 226 15.64 10.14 6.42
N PRO A 227 16.38 10.54 5.36
CA PRO A 227 17.83 10.34 5.31
C PRO A 227 18.59 11.15 6.38
N GLY A 228 19.49 10.47 7.11
CA GLY A 228 20.33 11.10 8.14
C GLY A 228 19.80 10.91 9.57
N ASP A 229 18.51 10.58 9.71
CA ASP A 229 17.88 10.32 10.99
C ASP A 229 18.22 8.96 11.58
N LYS A 230 18.17 8.88 12.91
CA LYS A 230 18.28 7.61 13.64
C LYS A 230 16.98 6.82 13.53
N THR A 231 17.11 5.50 13.42
CA THR A 231 15.97 4.60 13.44
C THR A 231 15.62 4.13 14.85
N ASP A 232 14.34 3.91 15.10
CA ASP A 232 13.78 3.31 16.32
C ASP A 232 12.75 2.24 15.94
N THR A 233 12.71 1.12 16.66
CA THR A 233 11.83 -0.01 16.35
C THR A 233 11.04 -0.42 17.58
N GLY A 234 9.71 -0.48 17.47
CA GLY A 234 8.85 -0.83 18.58
C GLY A 234 7.37 -0.53 18.36
N LEU A 235 6.64 -0.48 19.47
CA LEU A 235 5.25 -0.02 19.54
C LEU A 235 5.22 1.47 19.91
N PHE A 236 4.52 2.26 19.13
CA PHE A 236 4.49 3.73 19.23
C PHE A 236 3.06 4.29 19.19
N ASP A 237 2.04 3.43 19.22
CA ASP A 237 0.64 3.77 18.99
C ASP A 237 0.39 4.47 17.64
N ILE A 238 1.21 4.12 16.64
CA ILE A 238 1.12 4.61 15.26
C ILE A 238 -0.01 3.87 14.55
N ASN A 239 -1.19 4.46 14.57
CA ASN A 239 -2.43 3.88 14.06
C ASN A 239 -2.70 4.34 12.61
N GLN A 240 -3.64 3.66 11.93
CA GLN A 240 -4.23 4.17 10.70
C GLN A 240 -5.66 4.65 10.94
N HIS A 241 -5.86 5.96 10.93
CA HIS A 241 -7.09 6.60 11.39
C HIS A 241 -7.49 7.79 10.50
N TRP A 242 -8.49 8.58 10.90
CA TRP A 242 -8.88 9.78 10.14
C TRP A 242 -8.17 11.05 10.57
N GLY A 243 -8.07 12.02 9.67
CA GLY A 243 -7.47 13.34 9.86
C GLY A 243 -8.44 14.41 10.35
N PHE A 244 -9.55 14.00 10.96
CA PHE A 244 -10.54 14.86 11.59
C PHE A 244 -11.18 15.89 10.65
N ASP A 245 -11.20 15.61 9.34
CA ASP A 245 -11.68 16.52 8.29
C ASP A 245 -10.91 17.86 8.23
N LEU A 246 -9.65 17.86 8.66
CA LEU A 246 -8.78 19.01 8.54
C LEU A 246 -8.56 19.41 7.05
N PRO A 247 -8.18 20.67 6.79
CA PRO A 247 -7.84 21.13 5.46
C PRO A 247 -6.73 20.28 4.81
N TYR A 248 -6.73 20.21 3.48
CA TYR A 248 -5.76 19.43 2.71
C TYR A 248 -4.30 19.75 3.06
N ASN A 249 -4.00 21.04 3.28
CA ASN A 249 -2.66 21.57 3.54
C ASN A 249 -2.40 21.84 5.04
N ASN A 250 -3.06 21.08 5.93
CA ASN A 250 -2.95 21.30 7.36
C ASN A 250 -3.22 20.00 8.14
N VAL A 251 -2.19 19.14 8.31
CA VAL A 251 -2.29 17.92 9.12
C VAL A 251 -2.26 18.25 10.62
N TYR A 252 -1.43 19.21 11.03
CA TYR A 252 -1.32 19.76 12.38
C TYR A 252 -1.27 18.69 13.48
N TYR A 253 -2.30 18.56 14.33
CA TYR A 253 -2.35 17.56 15.40
C TYR A 253 -2.87 16.19 14.94
N ALA A 254 -3.22 15.99 13.67
CA ALA A 254 -3.84 14.75 13.26
C ALA A 254 -2.88 13.57 13.25
N SER A 255 -1.56 13.79 13.14
CA SER A 255 -0.57 12.72 13.02
C SER A 255 0.65 12.96 13.89
N ALA A 256 0.88 12.10 14.87
CA ALA A 256 2.14 12.00 15.61
C ALA A 256 3.14 11.02 14.96
N GLY A 257 3.02 10.81 13.65
CA GLY A 257 3.65 9.71 12.89
C GLY A 257 2.67 8.59 12.48
N CYS A 258 1.37 8.81 12.67
CA CYS A 258 0.29 7.93 12.23
C CYS A 258 0.15 7.91 10.70
N LEU A 259 -0.54 6.89 10.18
CA LEU A 259 -0.99 6.85 8.80
C LEU A 259 -2.41 7.41 8.71
N VAL A 260 -2.57 8.65 8.27
CA VAL A 260 -3.82 9.37 8.49
C VAL A 260 -4.53 9.63 7.17
N GLY A 261 -5.75 9.12 7.01
CA GLY A 261 -6.61 9.47 5.86
C GLY A 261 -7.42 10.72 6.16
N ARG A 262 -7.50 11.70 5.26
CA ARG A 262 -7.96 13.05 5.63
C ARG A 262 -9.37 13.11 6.22
N THR A 263 -10.35 12.52 5.57
CA THR A 263 -11.77 12.71 5.92
C THR A 263 -12.34 11.55 6.75
N ARG A 264 -13.30 11.87 7.63
CA ARG A 264 -14.07 10.87 8.38
C ARG A 264 -14.84 9.94 7.45
N THR A 265 -15.46 10.50 6.40
CA THR A 265 -16.19 9.73 5.39
C THR A 265 -15.28 8.73 4.68
N GLY A 266 -14.13 9.19 4.16
CA GLY A 266 -13.18 8.31 3.47
C GLY A 266 -12.58 7.25 4.39
N HIS A 267 -12.42 7.54 5.69
CA HIS A 267 -11.99 6.54 6.65
C HIS A 267 -13.06 5.49 6.96
N ARG A 268 -14.34 5.88 7.10
CA ARG A 268 -15.43 4.90 7.27
C ARG A 268 -15.58 4.00 6.05
N GLU A 269 -15.41 4.54 4.85
CA GLU A 269 -15.35 3.76 3.60
C GLU A 269 -14.17 2.76 3.62
N PHE A 270 -12.98 3.24 3.99
CA PHE A 270 -11.79 2.40 4.15
C PHE A 270 -12.02 1.26 5.15
N MET A 271 -12.51 1.55 6.36
CA MET A 271 -12.79 0.54 7.39
C MET A 271 -13.86 -0.44 6.95
N SER A 272 -14.94 0.05 6.33
CA SER A 272 -16.00 -0.79 5.74
C SER A 272 -15.45 -1.73 4.66
N LEU A 273 -14.52 -1.25 3.83
CA LEU A 273 -13.89 -2.04 2.79
C LEU A 273 -12.97 -3.12 3.38
N ILE A 274 -11.97 -2.73 4.18
CA ILE A 274 -10.98 -3.70 4.69
C ILE A 274 -11.62 -4.74 5.59
N LYS A 275 -12.69 -4.42 6.32
CA LYS A 275 -13.43 -5.40 7.13
C LYS A 275 -14.12 -6.45 6.27
N LYS A 276 -14.29 -6.28 4.97
CA LYS A 276 -14.75 -7.36 4.06
C LYS A 276 -13.65 -8.37 3.77
N ASP A 277 -12.40 -8.13 4.17
CA ASP A 277 -11.29 -9.04 3.94
C ASP A 277 -11.60 -10.41 4.55
N ARG A 278 -11.52 -11.47 3.74
CA ARG A 278 -11.85 -12.83 4.19
C ARG A 278 -10.95 -13.28 5.33
N ARG A 279 -9.69 -12.87 5.36
CA ARG A 279 -8.74 -13.23 6.42
C ARG A 279 -9.19 -12.62 7.75
N TYR A 280 -9.66 -11.37 7.72
CA TYR A 280 -10.25 -10.73 8.90
C TYR A 280 -11.63 -11.28 9.28
N GLN A 281 -12.47 -11.65 8.31
CA GLN A 281 -13.76 -12.29 8.59
C GLN A 281 -13.59 -13.64 9.30
N ILE A 282 -12.53 -14.37 8.95
CA ILE A 282 -12.16 -15.65 9.53
C ILE A 282 -11.45 -15.46 10.88
N ASN A 283 -10.57 -14.46 11.00
CA ASN A 283 -9.84 -14.13 12.22
C ASN A 283 -9.99 -12.63 12.55
N ARG A 284 -10.77 -12.30 13.59
CA ARG A 284 -10.98 -10.90 14.01
C ARG A 284 -9.72 -10.23 14.56
N ASN A 285 -8.68 -11.00 14.88
CA ASN A 285 -7.36 -10.50 15.31
C ASN A 285 -6.35 -10.51 14.14
N TYR A 286 -6.81 -10.54 12.88
CA TYR A 286 -5.94 -10.54 11.72
C TYR A 286 -5.08 -9.28 11.66
N LEU A 287 -3.76 -9.48 11.55
CA LEU A 287 -2.79 -8.42 11.32
C LEU A 287 -2.69 -8.13 9.82
N TYR A 288 -3.07 -6.92 9.43
CA TYR A 288 -2.95 -6.42 8.07
C TYR A 288 -1.51 -6.05 7.77
N TYR A 289 -1.04 -6.51 6.61
CA TYR A 289 0.10 -5.90 5.94
C TYR A 289 -0.27 -4.52 5.44
N THR A 290 0.61 -3.54 5.65
CA THR A 290 0.56 -2.24 4.98
C THR A 290 1.93 -1.89 4.44
N ALA A 291 1.98 -1.58 3.14
CA ALA A 291 3.17 -1.03 2.50
C ALA A 291 3.14 0.49 2.58
N VAL A 292 4.25 1.10 2.98
CA VAL A 292 4.47 2.55 2.95
C VAL A 292 5.63 2.78 2.00
N ILE A 293 5.36 3.37 0.85
CA ILE A 293 6.31 3.47 -0.26
C ILE A 293 6.43 4.90 -0.75
N SER A 294 7.58 5.26 -1.29
CA SER A 294 7.79 6.55 -1.95
C SER A 294 7.23 6.51 -3.36
N GLY A 295 6.43 7.51 -3.74
CA GLY A 295 5.95 7.68 -5.11
C GLY A 295 7.08 7.85 -6.11
N SER A 296 8.15 8.57 -5.75
CA SER A 296 9.28 8.79 -6.66
C SER A 296 10.08 7.51 -6.92
N ASP A 297 10.40 6.72 -5.89
CA ASP A 297 11.04 5.40 -6.07
C ASP A 297 10.11 4.42 -6.81
N LEU A 298 8.79 4.47 -6.55
CA LEU A 298 7.80 3.69 -7.30
C LEU A 298 7.90 3.96 -8.81
N ILE A 299 7.89 5.22 -9.23
CA ILE A 299 7.98 5.59 -10.65
C ILE A 299 9.35 5.20 -11.23
N GLN A 300 10.44 5.47 -10.51
CA GLN A 300 11.81 5.15 -10.93
C GLN A 300 12.00 3.66 -11.21
N GLN A 301 11.51 2.78 -10.33
CA GLN A 301 11.75 1.33 -10.41
C GLN A 301 10.81 0.61 -11.38
N THR A 302 9.59 1.09 -11.58
CA THR A 302 8.56 0.33 -12.30
C THR A 302 8.51 0.63 -13.78
N GLY A 303 9.27 1.61 -14.25
CA GLY A 303 9.25 2.01 -15.64
C GLY A 303 7.94 2.70 -16.02
N GLY A 304 7.23 3.28 -15.04
CA GLY A 304 6.41 4.43 -15.34
C GLY A 304 7.39 5.42 -15.94
N SER A 305 7.38 5.55 -17.26
CA SER A 305 8.45 6.20 -17.98
C SER A 305 8.81 7.47 -17.20
N SER A 306 10.03 7.55 -16.68
CA SER A 306 10.81 8.74 -16.97
C SER A 306 10.92 8.76 -18.49
N SER A 307 9.81 9.05 -19.18
CA SER A 307 9.89 9.69 -20.47
C SER A 307 10.74 10.89 -20.10
N PRO A 308 11.94 11.09 -20.68
CA PRO A 308 12.53 12.41 -20.60
C PRO A 308 11.39 13.34 -21.00
N LEU A 309 10.91 14.14 -20.02
CA LEU A 309 9.55 14.70 -20.02
C LEU A 309 9.12 15.01 -21.45
N GLN A 310 8.09 14.28 -21.92
CA GLN A 310 7.74 14.16 -23.34
C GLN A 310 8.03 15.47 -24.07
N LEU A 311 8.93 15.45 -25.07
CA LEU A 311 9.27 16.66 -25.81
C LEU A 311 7.98 17.24 -26.40
N LEU A 312 7.49 18.33 -25.81
CA LEU A 312 6.31 19.01 -26.31
C LEU A 312 6.72 20.08 -27.32
N LYS A 313 5.95 20.18 -28.39
CA LYS A 313 6.12 21.20 -29.42
C LYS A 313 4.76 21.57 -29.98
N GLU A 314 4.74 22.58 -30.82
CA GLU A 314 3.55 22.94 -31.58
C GLU A 314 2.92 21.71 -32.27
N GLY A 315 1.61 21.53 -32.07
CA GLY A 315 0.86 20.36 -32.53
C GLY A 315 0.75 19.23 -31.51
N SER A 316 1.50 19.24 -30.41
CA SER A 316 1.27 18.33 -29.27
C SER A 316 -0.10 18.60 -28.63
N SER A 317 -0.74 17.55 -28.09
CA SER A 317 -1.98 17.68 -27.34
C SER A 317 -2.08 16.64 -26.23
N GLY A 318 -2.95 16.89 -25.25
CA GLY A 318 -3.25 15.97 -24.15
C GLY A 318 -2.98 16.53 -22.75
N PRO A 319 -3.13 15.71 -21.70
CA PRO A 319 -3.06 16.16 -20.31
C PRO A 319 -1.74 16.85 -19.93
N VAL A 320 -0.62 16.42 -20.51
CA VAL A 320 0.72 17.00 -20.24
C VAL A 320 0.83 18.42 -20.80
N VAL A 321 0.22 18.70 -21.95
CA VAL A 321 0.14 20.06 -22.51
C VAL A 321 -0.70 20.96 -21.61
N LYS A 322 -1.78 20.43 -21.03
CA LYS A 322 -2.62 21.19 -20.09
C LYS A 322 -1.85 21.59 -18.84
N GLN A 323 -1.02 20.69 -18.31
CA GLN A 323 -0.13 20.97 -17.18
C GLN A 323 0.93 22.02 -17.55
N LEU A 324 1.55 21.92 -18.73
CA LEU A 324 2.45 22.96 -19.25
C LEU A 324 1.77 24.34 -19.26
N GLN A 325 0.56 24.42 -19.81
CA GLN A 325 -0.19 25.68 -19.91
C GLN A 325 -0.49 26.26 -18.52
N GLN A 326 -0.93 25.44 -17.57
CA GLN A 326 -1.14 25.86 -16.17
C GLN A 326 0.16 26.41 -15.57
N ARG A 327 1.26 25.68 -15.72
CA ARG A 327 2.55 26.05 -15.13
C ARG A 327 3.14 27.32 -15.73
N LEU A 328 3.00 27.50 -17.03
CA LEU A 328 3.37 28.76 -17.70
C LEU A 328 2.56 29.93 -17.14
N GLN A 329 1.25 29.78 -16.99
CA GLN A 329 0.38 30.82 -16.43
C GLN A 329 0.74 31.16 -14.98
N GLU A 330 1.00 30.16 -14.14
CA GLU A 330 1.48 30.35 -12.76
C GLU A 330 2.81 31.11 -12.68
N LYS A 331 3.70 30.89 -13.66
CA LYS A 331 4.99 31.58 -13.77
C LYS A 331 4.87 32.96 -14.44
N GLY A 332 3.65 33.42 -14.75
CA GLY A 332 3.38 34.72 -15.34
C GLY A 332 3.47 34.78 -16.88
N PHE A 333 3.59 33.64 -17.56
CA PHE A 333 3.65 33.54 -19.01
C PHE A 333 2.30 33.05 -19.56
N ASN A 334 1.55 33.92 -20.23
CA ASN A 334 0.20 33.60 -20.70
C ASN A 334 0.22 32.64 -21.92
N PRO A 335 -0.21 31.38 -21.80
CA PRO A 335 -0.23 30.41 -22.92
C PRO A 335 -1.49 30.51 -23.80
N GLY A 336 -2.42 31.41 -23.47
CA GLY A 336 -3.78 31.40 -24.00
C GLY A 336 -4.70 30.48 -23.19
N SER A 337 -5.60 29.77 -23.86
CA SER A 337 -6.52 28.81 -23.25
C SER A 337 -5.76 27.61 -22.65
N ILE A 338 -6.20 27.15 -21.48
CA ILE A 338 -5.71 25.91 -20.84
C ILE A 338 -6.59 24.74 -21.32
N ASP A 339 -6.44 24.39 -22.58
CA ASP A 339 -7.26 23.40 -23.30
C ASP A 339 -6.53 22.07 -23.56
N GLY A 340 -5.23 21.99 -23.24
CA GLY A 340 -4.40 20.84 -23.54
C GLY A 340 -3.99 20.73 -25.02
N VAL A 341 -4.07 21.82 -25.79
CA VAL A 341 -3.61 21.89 -27.18
C VAL A 341 -2.43 22.85 -27.30
N PHE A 342 -1.29 22.35 -27.78
CA PHE A 342 -0.08 23.14 -27.93
C PHE A 342 -0.14 23.92 -29.25
N GLY A 343 -0.87 25.04 -29.21
CA GLY A 343 -0.99 25.99 -30.32
C GLY A 343 0.04 27.12 -30.25
N LEU A 344 -0.15 28.10 -31.13
CA LEU A 344 0.73 29.27 -31.25
C LEU A 344 0.86 30.08 -29.95
N GLY A 345 -0.22 30.21 -29.18
CA GLY A 345 -0.22 30.90 -27.88
C GLY A 345 0.69 30.20 -26.87
N THR A 346 0.59 28.88 -26.76
CA THR A 346 1.43 28.07 -25.87
C THR A 346 2.90 28.13 -26.31
N LYS A 347 3.19 28.06 -27.61
CA LYS A 347 4.55 28.21 -28.14
C LYS A 347 5.17 29.56 -27.80
N ALA A 348 4.41 30.64 -27.96
CA ALA A 348 4.88 31.99 -27.62
C ALA A 348 5.22 32.12 -26.13
N ALA A 349 4.37 31.57 -25.26
CA ALA A 349 4.61 31.53 -23.81
C ALA A 349 5.84 30.71 -23.43
N VAL A 350 6.06 29.54 -24.04
CA VAL A 350 7.26 28.72 -23.84
C VAL A 350 8.53 29.48 -24.22
N ARG A 351 8.56 30.14 -25.39
CA ARG A 351 9.73 30.92 -25.82
C ARG A 351 10.03 32.08 -24.89
N ALA A 352 8.99 32.77 -24.41
CA ALA A 352 9.13 33.85 -23.45
C ALA A 352 9.68 33.34 -22.11
N PHE A 353 9.17 32.21 -21.62
CA PHE A 353 9.64 31.53 -20.43
C PHE A 353 11.11 31.11 -20.54
N GLN A 354 11.48 30.43 -21.64
CA GLN A 354 12.85 30.00 -21.91
C GLN A 354 13.81 31.19 -21.90
N LYS A 355 13.46 32.27 -22.62
CA LYS A 355 14.27 33.50 -22.65
C LYS A 355 14.45 34.11 -21.26
N ALA A 356 13.40 34.15 -20.44
CA ALA A 356 13.45 34.70 -19.09
C ALA A 356 14.32 33.86 -18.12
N ASN A 357 14.49 32.57 -18.41
CA ASN A 357 15.26 31.63 -17.58
C ASN A 357 16.63 31.26 -18.17
N GLY A 358 17.11 32.01 -19.19
CA GLY A 358 18.43 31.79 -19.79
C GLY A 358 18.54 30.50 -20.61
N LEU A 359 17.42 29.93 -21.06
CA LEU A 359 17.37 28.76 -21.95
C LEU A 359 17.29 29.20 -23.42
N GLU A 360 17.63 28.30 -24.34
CA GLU A 360 17.43 28.52 -25.78
C GLU A 360 15.92 28.66 -26.08
N PRO A 361 15.45 29.78 -26.68
CA PRO A 361 14.03 30.05 -26.89
C PRO A 361 13.52 29.40 -28.18
N ASP A 362 13.68 28.07 -28.28
CA ASP A 362 13.28 27.24 -29.42
C ASP A 362 11.76 26.96 -29.48
N GLY A 363 11.05 27.20 -28.38
CA GLY A 363 9.62 26.95 -28.26
C GLY A 363 9.25 25.48 -28.10
N MET A 364 10.23 24.62 -27.80
CA MET A 364 10.06 23.21 -27.48
C MET A 364 10.28 22.98 -25.98
N VAL A 365 9.50 22.09 -25.39
CA VAL A 365 9.58 21.79 -23.96
C VAL A 365 10.28 20.46 -23.78
N GLY A 366 11.61 20.53 -23.76
CA GLY A 366 12.49 19.42 -23.39
C GLY A 366 12.83 19.45 -21.90
N GLN A 367 13.68 18.52 -21.47
CA GLN A 367 14.03 18.30 -20.05
C GLN A 367 14.47 19.57 -19.31
N GLN A 368 15.27 20.43 -19.95
CA GLN A 368 15.74 21.68 -19.32
C GLN A 368 14.59 22.67 -19.07
N THR A 369 13.67 22.79 -20.04
CA THR A 369 12.49 23.65 -19.91
C THR A 369 11.57 23.15 -18.82
N TRP A 370 11.33 21.83 -18.74
CA TRP A 370 10.52 21.25 -17.68
C TRP A 370 11.12 21.43 -16.29
N LYS A 371 12.43 21.19 -16.15
CA LYS A 371 13.15 21.44 -14.91
C LYS A 371 13.04 22.90 -14.47
N ALA A 372 13.19 23.84 -15.39
CA ALA A 372 13.03 25.27 -15.09
C ALA A 372 11.57 25.62 -14.69
N LEU A 373 10.58 24.92 -15.25
CA LEU A 373 9.18 25.04 -14.83
C LEU A 373 8.91 24.43 -13.45
N GLY A 374 9.88 23.76 -12.84
CA GLY A 374 9.73 23.05 -11.57
C GLY A 374 8.92 21.76 -11.72
N MET A 375 9.06 21.09 -12.86
CA MET A 375 8.49 19.77 -13.13
C MET A 375 9.65 18.80 -13.40
N ASN A 376 9.84 17.82 -12.51
CA ASN A 376 10.96 16.86 -12.53
C ASN A 376 10.52 15.46 -12.96
#